data_AF-A0A351DUT3-F1
#
_entry.id   AF-A0A351DUT3-F1
#
_cell.length_a   1.000
_cell.length_b   1.000
_cell.length_c   1.000
_cell.angle_alpha   90.00
_cell.angle_beta   90.00
_cell.angle_gamma   90.00
#
_symmetry.space_group_name_H-M   'P 1'
#
loop_
_entity.id
_entity.type
_entity.pdbx_description
1 polymer ?
#
loop_
_entity_poly.entity_id
_entity_poly.type
_entity_poly.pdbx_seq_one_letter_code
_entity_poly.pdbx_strand_id
1 'polypeptide(L)'
;MNRLACTLLIFSGLLLGPIVSAQGLLDALNEGLEEPTLPVTATFKDTRIVNVQSNETPAEGVLHFVIAHRFGTLSAGAYDLWGLDNAQMRMAFDYGITDGVSVGVARSTYQKTYE
;
A
#
# COMPACT_ATOMS: atom_id res chain seq x y z
N MET A 1 45.76 27.68 -35.36
CA MET A 1 44.67 26.78 -34.92
C MET A 1 44.45 26.77 -33.40
N ASN A 2 44.97 27.75 -32.62
CA ASN A 2 45.22 27.53 -31.17
C ASN A 2 44.50 28.51 -30.23
N ARG A 3 43.64 29.41 -30.73
CA ARG A 3 42.90 30.37 -29.87
C ARG A 3 41.47 29.91 -29.58
N LEU A 4 40.74 29.44 -30.58
CA LEU A 4 39.38 28.89 -30.43
C LEU A 4 39.34 27.62 -29.56
N ALA A 5 40.31 26.72 -29.72
CA ALA A 5 40.40 25.49 -28.91
C ALA A 5 40.65 25.79 -27.42
N CYS A 6 41.49 26.79 -27.11
CA CYS A 6 41.73 27.21 -25.73
C CYS A 6 40.49 27.88 -25.11
N THR A 7 39.76 28.71 -25.85
CA THR A 7 38.52 29.32 -25.34
C THR A 7 37.44 28.26 -25.07
N LEU A 8 37.35 27.22 -25.91
CA LEU A 8 36.39 26.12 -25.74
C LEU A 8 36.73 25.25 -24.51
N LEU A 9 38.02 25.00 -24.26
CA LEU A 9 38.49 24.28 -23.06
C LEU A 9 38.25 25.07 -21.76
N ILE A 10 38.45 26.39 -21.78
CA ILE A 10 38.18 27.25 -20.62
C ILE A 10 36.67 27.34 -20.34
N PHE A 11 35.83 27.42 -21.38
CA PHE A 11 34.37 27.43 -21.25
C PHE A 11 33.81 26.09 -20.75
N SER A 12 34.41 24.97 -21.18
CA SER A 12 34.09 23.64 -20.65
C SER A 12 34.47 23.50 -19.17
N GLY A 13 35.60 24.07 -18.73
CA GLY A 13 36.00 24.03 -17.33
C GLY A 13 35.09 24.87 -16.41
N LEU A 14 34.56 25.98 -16.91
CA LEU A 14 33.70 26.89 -16.15
C LEU A 14 32.30 26.33 -15.87
N LEU A 15 31.82 25.40 -16.72
CA LEU A 15 30.51 24.74 -16.56
C LEU A 15 30.53 23.51 -15.63
N LEU A 16 31.71 22.95 -15.31
CA LEU A 16 31.84 21.78 -14.41
C LEU A 16 32.07 22.14 -12.94
N GLY A 17 32.43 23.38 -12.61
CA GLY A 17 32.74 23.82 -11.24
C GLY A 17 31.61 23.71 -10.19
N PRO A 18 30.33 24.02 -10.49
CA PRO A 18 29.30 24.04 -9.47
C PRO A 18 28.68 22.67 -9.14
N ILE A 19 29.03 21.59 -9.85
CA ILE A 19 28.42 20.26 -9.65
C ILE A 19 28.93 19.56 -8.39
N VAL A 20 30.14 19.91 -7.91
CA VAL A 20 30.81 19.24 -6.78
C VAL A 20 30.41 19.83 -5.40
N SER A 21 29.86 21.04 -5.35
CA SER A 21 29.62 21.75 -4.08
C SER A 21 28.22 21.51 -3.47
N ALA A 22 27.35 20.74 -4.12
CA ALA A 22 25.95 20.59 -3.69
C ALA A 22 25.75 19.43 -2.70
N GLN A 23 26.64 18.44 -2.68
CA GLN A 23 26.48 17.22 -1.87
C GLN A 23 26.66 17.48 -0.37
N GLY A 24 27.54 18.41 0.01
CA GLY A 24 27.82 18.69 1.43
C GLY A 24 26.63 19.25 2.22
N LEU A 25 25.68 19.92 1.56
CA LEU A 25 24.45 20.38 2.21
C LEU A 25 23.50 19.20 2.51
N LEU A 26 23.45 18.21 1.62
CA LEU A 26 22.61 17.03 1.80
C LEU A 26 23.16 16.13 2.92
N ASP A 27 24.48 15.99 2.99
CA ASP A 27 25.16 15.25 4.06
C ASP A 27 24.95 15.90 5.44
N ALA A 28 25.01 17.24 5.53
CA ALA A 28 24.74 17.98 6.77
C ALA A 28 23.27 17.91 7.22
N LEU A 29 22.32 17.69 6.29
CA LEU A 29 20.91 17.44 6.63
C LEU A 29 20.69 16.00 7.12
N ASN A 30 21.52 15.06 6.67
CA ASN A 30 21.46 13.65 7.07
C ASN A 30 22.27 13.35 8.35
N GLU A 31 23.17 14.25 8.77
CA GLU A 31 23.96 14.12 10.00
C GLU A 31 23.05 14.24 11.23
N GLY A 32 22.78 13.11 11.89
CA GLY A 32 21.93 13.03 13.09
C GLY A 32 20.53 12.45 12.84
N LEU A 33 20.18 12.11 11.60
CA LEU A 33 19.03 11.28 11.29
C LEU A 33 19.42 9.80 11.40
N GLU A 34 19.58 9.29 12.63
CA GLU A 34 19.48 7.85 12.83
C GLU A 34 18.03 7.48 12.54
N GLU A 35 17.74 6.84 11.39
CA GLU A 35 16.39 6.36 11.12
C GLU A 35 16.04 5.29 12.17
N PRO A 36 15.10 5.58 13.10
CA PRO A 36 14.75 4.58 14.11
C PRO A 36 14.10 3.41 13.39
N THR A 37 14.53 2.19 13.72
CA THR A 37 13.86 0.98 13.26
C THR A 37 12.54 0.85 13.99
N LEU A 38 11.47 1.38 13.39
CA LEU A 38 10.12 1.28 13.92
C LEU A 38 9.47 -0.03 13.47
N PRO A 39 8.71 -0.71 14.34
CA PRO A 39 7.90 -1.84 13.91
C PRO A 39 6.88 -1.38 12.86
N VAL A 40 6.73 -2.15 11.80
CA VAL A 40 5.71 -1.89 10.79
C VAL A 40 4.35 -2.20 11.41
N THR A 41 3.47 -1.20 11.45
CA THR A 41 2.10 -1.33 11.95
C THR A 41 1.10 -1.21 10.80
N ALA A 42 -0.04 -1.90 10.89
CA ALA A 42 -1.13 -1.80 9.93
C ALA A 42 -0.70 -2.12 8.48
N THR A 43 -0.05 -3.27 8.31
CA THR A 43 0.36 -3.79 6.98
C THR A 43 -0.83 -3.85 6.03
N PHE A 44 -2.00 -4.23 6.56
CA PHE A 44 -3.29 -4.17 5.90
C PHE A 44 -4.32 -3.50 6.81
N LYS A 45 -5.33 -2.87 6.22
CA LYS A 45 -6.39 -2.20 6.98
C LYS A 45 -7.49 -3.15 7.44
N ASP A 46 -7.56 -4.33 6.83
CA ASP A 46 -8.62 -5.32 7.05
C ASP A 46 -8.01 -6.67 7.45
N THR A 47 -8.82 -7.47 8.12
CA THR A 47 -8.56 -8.85 8.54
C THR A 47 -8.45 -9.82 7.37
N ARG A 48 -8.89 -9.40 6.17
CA ARG A 48 -8.91 -10.24 4.97
C ARG A 48 -8.52 -9.45 3.74
N ILE A 49 -7.73 -10.10 2.87
CA ILE A 49 -7.34 -9.60 1.56
C ILE A 49 -8.09 -10.43 0.53
N VAL A 50 -9.21 -9.88 0.03
CA VAL A 50 -10.10 -10.56 -0.93
C VAL A 50 -10.61 -11.89 -0.35
N ASN A 51 -9.96 -13.02 -0.67
CA ASN A 51 -10.34 -14.35 -0.23
C ASN A 51 -9.35 -14.98 0.77
N VAL A 52 -8.28 -14.27 1.16
CA VAL A 52 -7.20 -14.79 2.02
C VAL A 52 -7.16 -14.00 3.33
N GLN A 53 -6.83 -14.66 4.44
CA GLN A 53 -6.66 -13.99 5.74
C GLN A 53 -5.45 -13.05 5.70
N SER A 54 -5.62 -11.88 6.31
CA SER A 54 -4.56 -10.91 6.56
C SER A 54 -3.69 -11.34 7.75
N ASN A 55 -2.54 -10.70 7.92
CA ASN A 55 -1.74 -10.81 9.15
C ASN A 55 -2.20 -9.83 10.25
N GLU A 56 -3.20 -9.00 10.00
CA GLU A 56 -3.70 -7.99 10.92
C GLU A 56 -5.05 -8.43 11.53
N THR A 57 -5.21 -8.23 12.83
CA THR A 57 -6.49 -8.41 13.55
C THR A 57 -7.06 -7.05 13.96
N PRO A 58 -8.37 -6.94 14.24
CA PRO A 58 -8.92 -5.75 14.85
C PRO A 58 -8.22 -5.49 16.20
N ALA A 59 -7.97 -4.22 16.51
CA ALA A 59 -7.38 -3.84 17.80
C ALA A 59 -8.30 -4.19 18.97
N GLU A 60 -7.74 -4.26 20.19
CA GLU A 60 -8.52 -4.54 21.40
C GLU A 60 -9.75 -3.62 21.54
N GLY A 61 -10.93 -4.23 21.74
CA GLY A 61 -12.19 -3.52 21.94
C GLY A 61 -12.84 -3.00 20.66
N VAL A 62 -12.22 -3.18 19.49
CA VAL A 62 -12.76 -2.73 18.21
C VAL A 62 -13.66 -3.81 17.61
N LEU A 63 -14.92 -3.43 17.33
CA LEU A 63 -15.82 -4.19 16.48
C LEU A 63 -15.64 -3.75 15.03
N HIS A 64 -15.06 -4.63 14.23
CA HIS A 64 -14.91 -4.44 12.80
C HIS A 64 -16.09 -5.08 12.06
N PHE A 65 -16.89 -4.25 11.40
CA PHE A 65 -18.01 -4.70 10.58
C PHE A 65 -17.68 -4.58 9.10
N VAL A 66 -17.64 -5.71 8.39
CA VAL A 66 -17.20 -5.79 7.00
C VAL A 66 -18.33 -6.32 6.12
N ILE A 67 -18.61 -5.60 5.03
CA ILE A 67 -19.52 -6.05 3.97
C ILE A 67 -18.74 -6.15 2.66
N ALA A 68 -18.33 -7.37 2.31
CA ALA A 68 -17.62 -7.65 1.07
C ALA A 68 -18.61 -8.04 -0.03
N HIS A 69 -18.67 -7.25 -1.10
CA HIS A 69 -19.41 -7.57 -2.31
C HIS A 69 -18.43 -7.95 -3.42
N ARG A 70 -18.61 -9.13 -4.01
CA ARG A 70 -17.82 -9.59 -5.14
C ARG A 70 -18.71 -9.75 -6.36
N PHE A 71 -18.40 -9.00 -7.40
CA PHE A 71 -19.06 -9.13 -8.70
C PHE A 71 -18.52 -10.31 -9.50
N GLY A 72 -19.34 -10.79 -10.42
CA GLY A 72 -18.98 -11.83 -11.38
C GLY A 72 -18.00 -11.33 -12.45
N THR A 73 -17.74 -12.18 -13.44
CA THR A 73 -16.83 -11.84 -14.53
C THR A 73 -17.43 -10.81 -15.47
N LEU A 74 -16.64 -9.80 -15.85
CA LEU A 74 -17.07 -8.76 -16.80
C LEU A 74 -17.45 -9.33 -18.18
N SER A 75 -16.89 -10.47 -18.56
CA SER A 75 -17.14 -11.16 -19.83
C SER A 75 -18.53 -11.78 -19.96
N ALA A 76 -19.38 -11.71 -18.94
CA ALA A 76 -20.73 -12.28 -18.93
C ALA A 76 -21.72 -11.55 -19.88
N GLY A 77 -21.37 -10.35 -20.35
CA GLY A 77 -22.16 -9.60 -21.32
C GLY A 77 -23.34 -8.85 -20.70
N ALA A 78 -24.15 -8.21 -21.54
CA ALA A 78 -25.21 -7.28 -21.10
C ALA A 78 -26.38 -7.99 -20.38
N TYR A 79 -26.61 -9.28 -20.65
CA TYR A 79 -27.68 -10.05 -19.99
C TYR A 79 -27.44 -10.16 -18.48
N ASP A 80 -26.21 -10.48 -18.07
CA ASP A 80 -25.80 -10.54 -16.66
C ASP A 80 -25.30 -9.18 -16.13
N LEU A 81 -25.65 -8.08 -16.81
CA LEU A 81 -25.18 -6.72 -16.51
C LEU A 81 -23.65 -6.65 -16.31
N TRP A 82 -22.88 -7.31 -17.18
CA TRP A 82 -21.41 -7.43 -17.09
C TRP A 82 -20.92 -8.02 -15.76
N GLY A 83 -21.66 -8.99 -15.22
CA GLY A 83 -21.32 -9.67 -13.97
C GLY A 83 -21.76 -8.91 -12.72
N LEU A 84 -22.46 -7.78 -12.85
CA LEU A 84 -23.05 -7.06 -11.71
C LEU A 84 -24.23 -7.82 -11.09
N ASP A 85 -24.96 -8.60 -11.89
CA ASP A 85 -26.10 -9.40 -11.42
C ASP A 85 -25.64 -10.63 -10.62
N ASN A 86 -24.57 -11.29 -11.06
CA ASN A 86 -23.98 -12.43 -10.36
C ASN A 86 -23.02 -11.97 -9.25
N ALA A 87 -23.56 -11.36 -8.19
CA ALA A 87 -22.79 -10.89 -7.04
C ALA A 87 -22.90 -11.84 -5.84
N GLN A 88 -21.76 -12.10 -5.20
CA GLN A 88 -21.69 -12.80 -3.92
C GLN A 88 -21.40 -11.78 -2.82
N MET A 89 -22.13 -11.88 -1.71
CA MET A 89 -21.96 -11.00 -0.56
C MET A 89 -21.46 -11.79 0.65
N ARG A 90 -20.55 -11.23 1.41
CA ARG A 90 -20.14 -11.71 2.73
C ARG A 90 -20.27 -10.58 3.74
N MET A 91 -20.97 -10.84 4.83
CA MET A 91 -21.12 -9.94 5.95
C MET A 91 -20.38 -10.55 7.14
N ALA A 92 -19.50 -9.79 7.78
CA ALA A 92 -18.70 -10.26 8.91
C ALA A 92 -18.66 -9.25 10.04
N PHE A 93 -18.69 -9.78 11.25
CA PHE A 93 -18.49 -9.04 12.50
C PHE A 93 -17.30 -9.64 13.21
N ASP A 94 -16.20 -8.90 13.28
CA ASP A 94 -14.96 -9.33 13.92
C ASP A 94 -14.67 -8.42 15.11
N TYR A 95 -14.56 -8.99 16.31
CA TYR A 95 -14.31 -8.26 17.55
C TYR A 95 -12.91 -8.61 18.09
N GLY A 96 -12.07 -7.58 18.28
CA GLY A 96 -10.75 -7.72 18.88
C GLY A 96 -10.84 -7.92 20.39
N ILE A 97 -10.46 -9.11 20.87
CA ILE A 97 -10.33 -9.38 22.31
C ILE A 97 -8.98 -8.83 22.81
N THR A 98 -7.92 -8.98 22.02
CA THR A 98 -6.60 -8.41 22.25
C THR A 98 -5.99 -8.00 20.90
N ASP A 99 -4.85 -7.30 20.90
CA ASP A 99 -4.14 -6.86 19.69
C ASP A 99 -3.60 -7.99 18.79
N GLY A 100 -3.88 -9.25 19.10
CA GLY A 100 -3.55 -10.41 18.26
C GLY A 100 -4.58 -11.54 18.28
N VAL A 101 -5.67 -11.40 19.04
CA VAL A 101 -6.74 -12.40 19.12
C VAL A 101 -8.07 -11.70 18.90
N SER A 102 -8.80 -12.17 17.90
CA SER A 102 -10.16 -11.72 17.63
C SER A 102 -11.10 -12.91 17.47
N VAL A 103 -12.37 -12.67 17.73
CA VAL A 103 -13.45 -13.61 17.46
C VAL A 103 -14.46 -12.93 16.57
N GLY A 104 -15.01 -13.67 15.63
CA GLY A 104 -15.97 -13.10 14.70
C GLY A 104 -16.98 -14.13 14.24
N VAL A 105 -18.06 -13.60 13.68
CA VAL A 105 -19.09 -14.37 12.98
C VAL A 105 -19.30 -13.75 11.61
N ALA A 106 -19.38 -14.59 10.59
CA ALA A 106 -19.65 -14.16 9.25
C ALA A 106 -20.70 -15.02 8.56
N ARG A 107 -21.38 -14.41 7.62
CA ARG A 107 -22.36 -15.05 6.76
C ARG A 107 -22.04 -14.71 5.32
N SER A 108 -21.98 -15.75 4.49
CA SER A 108 -21.78 -15.61 3.06
C SER A 108 -23.03 -16.04 2.29
N THR A 109 -23.39 -15.28 1.27
CA THR A 109 -24.37 -15.69 0.26
C THR A 109 -23.81 -16.83 -0.59
N TYR A 110 -22.48 -16.94 -0.68
CA TYR A 110 -21.82 -18.05 -1.35
C TYR A 110 -22.06 -19.33 -0.56
N GLN A 111 -22.81 -20.27 -1.15
CA GLN A 111 -23.23 -21.53 -0.54
C GLN A 111 -24.03 -21.41 0.76
N LYS A 112 -24.48 -20.19 1.13
CA LYS A 112 -25.22 -19.91 2.38
C LYS A 112 -24.45 -20.35 3.63
N THR A 113 -23.12 -20.23 3.60
CA THR A 113 -22.25 -20.67 4.69
C THR A 113 -22.24 -19.67 5.85
N TYR A 114 -22.08 -20.20 7.06
CA TYR A 114 -21.80 -19.47 8.29
C TYR A 114 -20.38 -19.80 8.73
N GLU A 115 -19.62 -18.76 9.09
CA GLU A 115 -18.22 -18.83 9.52
C GLU A 115 -18.07 -18.19 10.90
#